data_AF-A0A4S8ILQ8-F1
#
_entry.id   AF-A0A4S8ILQ8-F1
#
_cell.length_a   1.000
_cell.length_b   1.000
_cell.length_c   1.000
_cell.angle_alpha   90.00
_cell.angle_beta   90.00
_cell.angle_gamma   90.00
#
_symmetry.space_group_name_H-M   'P 1'
#
loop_
_entity.id
_entity.type
_entity.pdbx_description
1 polymer ?
#
loop_
_entity_poly.entity_id
_entity_poly.type
_entity_poly.pdbx_seq_one_letter_code
_entity_poly.pdbx_strand_id
1 'polypeptide(L)'
;MLLPFSPPSSSPFSAMLLQRLLSSLARRQVPSAFPLPKSVSTVISRPAGRSRLGFAPGQSFELPPMASSAPTEDARRSSFVPLPPSPADKAMLYKGLEATLGSTFSSAPSFPPPNPLILVVSGPSGVGKDAVIKRLLEVREGIHFVVTATSRPQRPGEVDGKDYLFVTKEEFLSMIERDELLEHALVYGDYKGIPKQQIRDYMDKGFDIVLRVDIQGAATLRSILGNSAVFIFLVAESEETLVKRLVARKTETAEMLLVRIATAREEVRHLKEFDYVVTNAEGKLDNTVKLVESIIDAEKAKVHRRNVQI
;
A
#
# COMPACT_ATOMS: atom_id res chain seq x y z
N MET A 1 -31.58 45.68 29.70
CA MET A 1 -32.88 45.16 29.21
C MET A 1 -32.56 44.29 27.99
N LEU A 2 -32.49 42.98 28.19
CA LEU A 2 -32.13 41.99 27.17
C LEU A 2 -33.41 41.54 26.46
N LEU A 3 -33.45 41.65 25.12
CA LEU A 3 -34.47 41.03 24.28
C LEU A 3 -33.95 39.65 23.81
N PRO A 4 -34.74 38.57 23.86
CA PRO A 4 -34.31 37.28 23.35
C PRO A 4 -34.46 37.22 21.83
N PHE A 5 -33.39 36.79 21.15
CA PHE A 5 -33.41 36.39 19.74
C PHE A 5 -34.09 35.02 19.62
N SER A 6 -35.22 34.97 18.92
CA SER A 6 -35.87 33.71 18.52
C SER A 6 -35.10 33.08 17.33
N PRO A 7 -34.90 31.75 17.29
CA PRO A 7 -34.26 31.09 16.15
C PRO A 7 -35.26 31.00 14.97
N PRO A 8 -34.80 31.00 13.71
CA PRO A 8 -35.68 30.80 12.57
C PRO A 8 -36.21 29.35 12.55
N SER A 9 -37.50 29.21 12.29
CA SER A 9 -38.19 27.94 12.11
C SER A 9 -37.63 27.19 10.91
N SER A 10 -36.97 26.06 11.15
CA SER A 10 -36.58 25.11 10.10
C SER A 10 -37.84 24.51 9.47
N SER A 11 -38.04 24.71 8.17
CA SER A 11 -39.19 24.16 7.47
C SER A 11 -39.14 22.61 7.47
N PRO A 12 -40.27 21.92 7.68
CA PRO A 12 -40.34 20.45 7.69
C PRO A 12 -39.93 19.83 6.33
N PHE A 13 -39.91 20.63 5.26
CA PHE A 13 -39.43 20.24 3.94
C PHE A 13 -37.91 20.00 3.89
N SER A 14 -37.12 20.76 4.66
CA SER A 14 -35.65 20.63 4.66
C SER A 14 -35.18 19.39 5.42
N ALA A 15 -35.83 19.06 6.55
CA ALA A 15 -35.55 17.86 7.32
C ALA A 15 -35.89 16.58 6.54
N MET A 16 -36.98 16.59 5.78
CA MET A 16 -37.45 15.44 5.00
C MET A 16 -36.57 15.18 3.76
N LEU A 17 -36.00 16.24 3.15
CA LEU A 17 -35.03 16.12 2.06
C LEU A 17 -33.67 15.58 2.56
N LEU A 18 -33.23 16.03 3.74
CA LEU A 18 -32.01 15.55 4.40
C LEU A 18 -32.15 14.08 4.81
N GLN A 19 -33.30 13.68 5.33
CA GLN A 19 -33.60 12.29 5.70
C GLN A 19 -33.67 11.38 4.46
N ARG A 20 -34.17 11.89 3.32
CA ARG A 20 -34.12 11.20 2.01
C ARG A 20 -32.70 11.08 1.44
N LEU A 21 -31.84 12.09 1.63
CA LEU A 21 -30.42 12.05 1.23
C LEU A 21 -29.62 11.07 2.10
N LEU A 22 -29.82 11.08 3.41
CA LEU A 22 -29.18 10.15 4.34
C LEU A 22 -29.64 8.70 4.12
N SER A 23 -30.92 8.48 3.84
CA SER A 23 -31.44 7.15 3.49
C SER A 23 -31.06 6.69 2.07
N SER A 24 -30.81 7.61 1.14
CA SER A 24 -30.24 7.32 -0.19
C SER A 24 -28.77 6.89 -0.10
N LEU A 25 -27.97 7.55 0.75
CA LEU A 25 -26.59 7.17 1.02
C LEU A 25 -26.49 5.81 1.72
N ALA A 26 -27.43 5.50 2.63
CA ALA A 26 -27.52 4.20 3.29
C ALA A 26 -28.07 3.05 2.39
N ARG A 27 -28.72 3.38 1.25
CA ARG A 27 -29.34 2.40 0.33
C ARG A 27 -28.52 2.10 -0.94
N ARG A 28 -27.34 2.69 -1.12
CA ARG A 28 -26.43 2.26 -2.19
C ARG A 28 -25.76 0.95 -1.80
N GLN A 29 -26.53 -0.13 -1.91
CA GLN A 29 -25.96 -1.45 -2.17
C GLN A 29 -25.10 -1.36 -3.41
N VAL A 30 -23.93 -1.99 -3.31
CA VAL A 30 -22.97 -2.24 -4.38
C VAL A 30 -23.71 -2.79 -5.61
N PRO A 31 -23.68 -2.13 -6.78
CA PRO A 31 -24.00 -2.82 -8.01
C PRO A 31 -22.89 -3.84 -8.26
N SER A 32 -23.26 -5.12 -8.17
CA SER A 32 -22.42 -6.23 -8.60
C SER A 32 -22.06 -6.09 -10.08
N ALA A 33 -20.77 -6.19 -10.38
CA ALA A 33 -20.17 -6.67 -11.63
C ALA A 33 -20.75 -6.15 -12.96
N PHE A 34 -20.01 -5.27 -13.62
CA PHE A 34 -20.08 -5.16 -15.08
C PHE A 34 -19.40 -6.38 -15.73
N PRO A 35 -19.90 -6.88 -16.88
CA PRO A 35 -19.49 -8.16 -17.44
C PRO A 35 -18.09 -8.10 -18.06
N LEU A 36 -17.28 -9.12 -17.76
CA LEU A 36 -16.00 -9.38 -18.43
C LEU A 36 -16.22 -9.72 -19.92
N PRO A 37 -15.32 -9.31 -20.83
CA PRO A 37 -15.37 -9.72 -22.23
C PRO A 37 -15.08 -11.23 -22.37
N LYS A 38 -15.89 -11.90 -23.21
CA LYS A 38 -15.79 -13.32 -23.55
C LYS A 38 -14.47 -13.59 -24.29
N SER A 39 -13.56 -14.35 -23.67
CA SER A 39 -12.40 -14.93 -24.37
C SER A 39 -12.73 -16.29 -24.95
N VAL A 40 -12.29 -16.47 -26.19
CA VAL A 40 -12.53 -17.56 -27.13
C VAL A 40 -12.02 -18.92 -26.62
N SER A 41 -12.83 -19.95 -26.86
CA SER A 41 -12.55 -21.36 -26.60
C SER A 41 -11.29 -21.85 -27.34
N THR A 42 -10.38 -22.52 -26.65
CA THR A 42 -9.44 -23.46 -27.30
C THR A 42 -9.35 -24.73 -26.48
N VAL A 43 -9.78 -25.82 -27.12
CA VAL A 43 -9.82 -27.19 -26.64
C VAL A 43 -8.40 -27.76 -26.71
N ILE A 44 -7.83 -28.21 -25.59
CA ILE A 44 -6.74 -29.20 -25.61
C ILE A 44 -7.01 -30.26 -24.54
N SER A 45 -6.98 -31.50 -25.02
CA SER A 45 -7.32 -32.77 -24.40
C SER A 45 -6.30 -33.26 -23.36
N ARG A 46 -6.81 -34.02 -22.38
CA ARG A 46 -6.04 -34.86 -21.45
C ARG A 46 -5.34 -36.02 -22.19
N PRO A 47 -4.34 -36.63 -21.53
CA PRO A 47 -4.52 -38.06 -21.24
C PRO A 47 -4.19 -38.46 -19.79
N ALA A 48 -4.73 -39.64 -19.47
CA ALA A 48 -4.71 -40.32 -18.18
C ALA A 48 -3.42 -41.10 -17.91
N GLY A 49 -3.12 -41.39 -16.65
CA GLY A 49 -2.06 -42.34 -16.28
C GLY A 49 -1.92 -42.55 -14.76
N ARG A 50 -2.29 -43.75 -14.31
CA ARG A 50 -2.19 -44.30 -12.93
C ARG A 50 -0.72 -44.31 -12.43
N SER A 51 -0.41 -44.23 -11.14
CA SER A 51 -0.59 -45.34 -10.19
C SER A 51 -0.19 -44.95 -8.75
N ARG A 52 -0.93 -45.49 -7.78
CA ARG A 52 -0.62 -45.50 -6.34
C ARG A 52 -0.04 -46.88 -5.98
N LEU A 53 1.11 -46.90 -5.30
CA LEU A 53 1.65 -47.99 -4.47
C LEU A 53 2.36 -47.26 -3.31
N GLY A 54 2.10 -47.45 -2.02
CA GLY A 54 1.83 -48.69 -1.29
C GLY A 54 3.05 -48.92 -0.38
N PHE A 55 3.13 -48.22 0.76
CA PHE A 55 4.18 -48.41 1.77
C PHE A 55 3.82 -49.58 2.69
N ALA A 56 4.76 -50.51 2.88
CA ALA A 56 4.76 -51.51 3.96
C ALA A 56 6.16 -51.54 4.61
N PRO A 57 6.27 -51.63 5.95
CA PRO A 57 7.55 -51.56 6.66
C PRO A 57 8.12 -52.94 7.03
N GLY A 58 9.45 -52.99 7.15
CA GLY A 58 10.15 -54.05 7.88
C GLY A 58 10.69 -55.17 7.00
N GLN A 59 11.98 -55.13 6.71
CA GLN A 59 12.84 -56.33 6.67
C GLN A 59 14.31 -55.91 6.76
N SER A 60 14.96 -56.45 7.79
CA SER A 60 16.37 -56.41 8.12
C SER A 60 17.22 -57.13 7.08
N PHE A 61 18.29 -56.48 6.63
CA PHE A 61 19.32 -57.09 5.80
C PHE A 61 20.65 -57.15 6.57
N GLU A 62 21.09 -58.37 6.86
CA GLU A 62 22.41 -58.70 7.39
C GLU A 62 23.48 -58.56 6.31
N LEU A 63 24.67 -58.10 6.70
CA LEU A 63 25.85 -57.90 5.85
C LEU A 63 26.65 -59.22 5.70
N PRO A 64 27.22 -59.51 4.51
CA PRO A 64 28.26 -60.53 4.38
C PRO A 64 29.66 -59.97 4.73
N PRO A 65 30.63 -60.85 5.07
CA PRO A 65 31.84 -60.47 5.80
C PRO A 65 32.95 -59.85 4.93
N MET A 66 33.80 -59.09 5.63
CA MET A 66 35.01 -58.41 5.15
C MET A 66 36.08 -59.38 4.65
N ALA A 67 36.71 -59.04 3.52
CA ALA A 67 38.01 -59.56 3.12
C ALA A 67 39.00 -58.41 2.87
N SER A 68 39.92 -58.26 3.83
CA SER A 68 41.35 -57.93 3.72
C SER A 68 41.86 -57.09 2.53
N SER A 69 42.24 -55.84 2.82
CA SER A 69 43.62 -55.37 2.58
C SER A 69 43.85 -54.03 3.31
N ALA A 70 44.81 -54.03 4.24
CA ALA A 70 45.55 -52.82 4.65
C ALA A 70 46.88 -52.80 3.85
N PRO A 71 47.70 -51.73 3.83
CA PRO A 71 47.60 -50.45 4.55
C PRO A 71 47.84 -49.21 3.66
N THR A 72 47.51 -48.01 4.16
CA THR A 72 48.43 -46.85 4.23
C THR A 72 47.64 -45.66 4.79
N GLU A 73 47.86 -45.36 6.06
CA GLU A 73 47.62 -44.04 6.62
C GLU A 73 48.51 -43.04 5.89
N ASP A 74 47.95 -42.19 5.03
CA ASP A 74 48.31 -40.78 5.01
C ASP A 74 47.29 -39.95 4.19
N ALA A 75 47.22 -38.66 4.51
CA ALA A 75 46.56 -37.59 3.75
C ALA A 75 45.02 -37.43 3.84
N ARG A 76 44.48 -37.34 5.06
CA ARG A 76 43.36 -36.39 5.36
C ARG A 76 43.53 -35.70 6.71
N ARG A 77 44.76 -35.28 7.03
CA ARG A 77 44.90 -34.18 7.98
C ARG A 77 44.27 -32.96 7.31
N SER A 78 43.07 -32.59 7.77
CA SER A 78 42.62 -31.21 7.72
C SER A 78 43.81 -30.38 8.20
N SER A 79 44.46 -29.67 7.27
CA SER A 79 45.53 -28.75 7.60
C SER A 79 44.89 -27.61 8.36
N PHE A 80 44.75 -27.79 9.67
CA PHE A 80 44.36 -26.76 10.59
C PHE A 80 45.46 -25.70 10.50
N VAL A 81 45.24 -24.68 9.67
CA VAL A 81 46.12 -23.52 9.62
C VAL A 81 45.98 -22.86 10.99
N PRO A 82 47.06 -22.75 11.79
CA PRO A 82 46.97 -22.12 13.10
C PRO A 82 46.45 -20.70 12.93
N LEU A 83 45.39 -20.34 13.65
CA LEU A 83 44.94 -18.96 13.74
C LEU A 83 46.16 -18.10 14.16
N PRO A 84 46.46 -17.00 13.44
CA PRO A 84 47.64 -16.21 13.72
C PRO A 84 47.61 -15.72 15.18
N PRO A 85 48.71 -15.85 15.94
CA PRO A 85 48.77 -15.34 17.30
C PRO A 85 48.82 -13.82 17.22
N SER A 86 47.90 -13.15 17.93
CA SER A 86 47.78 -11.70 18.16
C SER A 86 47.00 -10.86 17.11
N PRO A 87 46.20 -9.86 17.56
CA PRO A 87 45.19 -9.12 16.76
C PRO A 87 45.78 -8.00 15.88
N ALA A 88 47.10 -7.93 15.71
CA ALA A 88 47.77 -6.74 15.17
C ALA A 88 47.40 -6.46 13.69
N ASP A 89 47.13 -7.50 12.89
CA ASP A 89 46.78 -7.35 11.48
C ASP A 89 45.44 -8.02 11.17
N LYS A 90 44.34 -7.27 11.36
CA LYS A 90 42.97 -7.72 11.01
C LYS A 90 42.89 -8.31 9.60
N ALA A 91 43.62 -7.75 8.63
CA ALA A 91 43.66 -8.25 7.25
C ALA A 91 44.31 -9.64 7.13
N MET A 92 45.36 -9.94 7.92
CA MET A 92 45.96 -11.28 7.95
C MET A 92 45.01 -12.29 8.61
N LEU A 93 44.28 -11.88 9.65
CA LEU A 93 43.24 -12.69 10.26
C LEU A 93 42.11 -13.02 9.26
N TYR A 94 41.60 -12.03 8.51
CA TYR A 94 40.59 -12.26 7.47
C TYR A 94 41.06 -13.28 6.43
N LYS A 95 42.26 -13.11 5.87
CA LYS A 95 42.83 -14.06 4.90
C LYS A 95 43.04 -15.45 5.49
N GLY A 96 43.48 -15.53 6.74
CA GLY A 96 43.63 -16.81 7.45
C GLY A 96 42.30 -17.54 7.64
N LEU A 97 41.23 -16.81 7.94
CA LEU A 97 39.87 -17.37 8.05
C LEU A 97 39.35 -17.88 6.70
N GLU A 98 39.50 -17.11 5.61
CA GLU A 98 39.11 -17.54 4.26
C GLU A 98 39.90 -18.78 3.82
N ALA A 99 41.21 -18.81 4.09
CA ALA A 99 42.07 -19.95 3.79
C ALA A 99 41.66 -21.21 4.59
N THR A 100 41.25 -21.04 5.85
CA THR A 100 40.79 -22.14 6.70
C THR A 100 39.43 -22.68 6.27
N LEU A 101 38.51 -21.80 5.85
CA LEU A 101 37.17 -22.16 5.38
C LEU A 101 37.14 -22.61 3.92
N GLY A 102 38.23 -22.42 3.17
CA GLY A 102 38.32 -22.76 1.75
C GLY A 102 37.41 -21.93 0.84
N SER A 103 36.90 -20.80 1.33
CA SER A 103 36.04 -19.89 0.55
C SER A 103 36.26 -18.43 0.97
N THR A 104 36.09 -17.52 0.02
CA THR A 104 36.16 -16.07 0.27
C THR A 104 34.86 -15.56 0.87
N PHE A 105 34.93 -14.57 1.74
CA PHE A 105 33.73 -13.90 2.24
C PHE A 105 33.15 -12.99 1.15
N SER A 106 31.85 -13.15 0.87
CA SER A 106 31.15 -12.30 -0.08
C SER A 106 31.06 -10.86 0.44
N SER A 107 31.44 -9.89 -0.39
CA SER A 107 31.18 -8.47 -0.16
C SER A 107 29.80 -8.02 -0.64
N ALA A 108 29.09 -8.88 -1.39
CA ALA A 108 27.71 -8.61 -1.78
C ALA A 108 26.82 -8.60 -0.53
N PRO A 109 25.80 -7.71 -0.47
CA PRO A 109 24.88 -7.66 0.66
C PRO A 109 24.19 -9.01 0.82
N SER A 110 24.06 -9.45 2.07
CA SER A 110 23.44 -10.75 2.39
C SER A 110 21.96 -10.82 2.01
N PHE A 111 21.31 -9.67 1.84
CA PHE A 111 19.94 -9.55 1.38
C PHE A 111 19.83 -8.48 0.28
N PRO A 112 19.01 -8.70 -0.76
CA PRO A 112 18.78 -7.68 -1.78
C PRO A 112 18.15 -6.43 -1.15
N PRO A 113 18.29 -5.25 -1.78
CA PRO A 113 17.58 -4.06 -1.36
C PRO A 113 16.06 -4.31 -1.35
N PRO A 114 15.29 -3.62 -0.48
CA PRO A 114 13.84 -3.79 -0.40
C PRO A 114 13.17 -3.36 -1.70
N ASN A 115 12.10 -4.07 -2.08
CA ASN A 115 11.26 -3.70 -3.20
C ASN A 115 10.56 -2.37 -2.91
N PRO A 116 10.26 -1.56 -3.95
CA PRO A 116 9.33 -0.45 -3.83
C PRO A 116 7.98 -0.86 -3.27
N LEU A 117 7.43 -0.04 -2.38
CA LEU A 117 6.10 -0.24 -1.81
C LEU A 117 5.07 0.64 -2.52
N ILE A 118 3.82 0.18 -2.60
CA ILE A 118 2.67 1.06 -2.85
C ILE A 118 1.96 1.32 -1.52
N LEU A 119 1.89 2.59 -1.14
CA LEU A 119 1.19 3.10 0.04
C LEU A 119 -0.13 3.73 -0.39
N VAL A 120 -1.24 3.15 0.06
CA VAL A 120 -2.58 3.67 -0.15
C VAL A 120 -2.99 4.45 1.10
N VAL A 121 -2.99 5.78 1.02
CA VAL A 121 -3.36 6.67 2.10
C VAL A 121 -4.79 7.13 1.90
N SER A 122 -5.66 6.74 2.84
CA SER A 122 -7.06 7.16 2.88
C SER A 122 -7.44 7.63 4.30
N GLY A 123 -8.71 7.96 4.51
CA GLY A 123 -9.22 8.52 5.75
C GLY A 123 -10.32 9.54 5.50
N PRO A 124 -11.02 10.03 6.53
CA PRO A 124 -12.17 10.87 6.34
C PRO A 124 -11.82 12.24 5.75
N SER A 125 -12.80 12.90 5.13
CA SER A 125 -12.63 14.27 4.65
C SER A 125 -12.23 15.22 5.80
N GLY A 126 -11.23 16.08 5.58
CA GLY A 126 -10.76 17.03 6.60
C GLY A 126 -9.69 16.50 7.56
N VAL A 127 -9.32 15.22 7.47
CA VAL A 127 -8.32 14.62 8.38
C VAL A 127 -6.89 15.12 8.15
N GLY A 128 -6.60 15.71 6.99
CA GLY A 128 -5.29 16.28 6.66
C GLY A 128 -4.38 15.39 5.82
N LYS A 129 -4.95 14.51 4.98
CA LYS A 129 -4.20 13.62 4.05
C LYS A 129 -3.12 14.36 3.26
N ASP A 130 -3.49 15.49 2.66
CA ASP A 130 -2.59 16.29 1.81
C ASP A 130 -1.41 16.86 2.61
N ALA A 131 -1.67 17.32 3.84
CA ALA A 131 -0.63 17.86 4.71
C ALA A 131 0.38 16.76 5.13
N VAL A 132 -0.12 15.57 5.47
CA VAL A 132 0.73 14.42 5.82
C VAL A 132 1.57 13.97 4.63
N ILE A 133 0.97 13.82 3.45
CA ILE A 133 1.70 13.39 2.24
C ILE A 133 2.73 14.43 1.83
N LYS A 134 2.36 15.72 1.80
CA LYS A 134 3.30 16.80 1.48
C LYS A 134 4.50 16.77 2.42
N ARG A 135 4.25 16.68 3.74
CA ARG A 135 5.32 16.64 4.72
C ARG A 135 6.17 15.38 4.62
N LEU A 136 5.57 14.23 4.31
CA LEU A 136 6.30 12.98 4.05
C LEU A 136 7.27 13.12 2.87
N LEU A 137 6.84 13.73 1.76
CA LEU A 137 7.70 13.98 0.60
C LEU A 137 8.86 14.95 0.89
N GLU A 138 8.70 15.85 1.87
CA GLU A 138 9.75 16.79 2.28
C GLU A 138 10.82 16.14 3.15
N VAL A 139 10.45 15.18 4.00
CA VAL A 139 11.37 14.59 4.99
C VAL A 139 11.97 13.26 4.54
N ARG A 140 11.33 12.58 3.59
CA ARG A 140 11.73 11.24 3.15
C ARG A 140 12.01 11.19 1.66
N GLU A 141 13.27 10.87 1.34
CA GLU A 141 13.72 10.63 -0.02
C GLU A 141 13.22 9.29 -0.58
N GLY A 142 13.27 9.13 -1.90
CA GLY A 142 12.88 7.88 -2.56
C GLY A 142 11.38 7.59 -2.50
N ILE A 143 10.55 8.63 -2.36
CA ILE A 143 9.08 8.52 -2.41
C ILE A 143 8.55 9.36 -3.56
N HIS A 144 7.56 8.82 -4.28
CA HIS A 144 6.83 9.50 -5.33
C HIS A 144 5.33 9.53 -5.01
N PHE A 145 4.74 10.71 -5.03
CA PHE A 145 3.30 10.88 -4.96
C PHE A 145 2.71 10.86 -6.37
N VAL A 146 1.77 9.95 -6.61
CA VAL A 146 1.11 9.81 -7.93
C VAL A 146 0.08 10.91 -8.10
N VAL A 147 0.26 11.69 -9.15
CA VAL A 147 -0.65 12.77 -9.52
C VAL A 147 -1.87 12.16 -10.21
N THR A 148 -3.02 12.25 -9.54
CA THR A 148 -4.31 11.74 -10.02
C THR A 148 -4.76 12.49 -11.28
N ALA A 149 -5.25 11.77 -12.29
CA ALA A 149 -5.93 12.37 -13.43
C ALA A 149 -7.37 12.75 -13.07
N THR A 150 -7.86 13.88 -13.59
CA THR A 150 -9.24 14.30 -13.38
C THR A 150 -9.84 15.02 -14.59
N SER A 151 -11.12 14.81 -14.83
CA SER A 151 -11.89 15.56 -15.84
C SER A 151 -12.44 16.90 -15.33
N ARG A 152 -12.20 17.23 -14.06
CA ARG A 152 -12.66 18.49 -13.46
C ARG A 152 -11.85 19.65 -14.04
N PRO A 153 -12.46 20.83 -14.30
CA PRO A 153 -11.71 22.04 -14.60
C PRO A 153 -10.74 22.44 -13.47
N GLN A 154 -9.54 22.86 -13.82
CA GLN A 154 -8.55 23.39 -12.89
C GLN A 154 -9.11 24.60 -12.12
N ARG A 155 -8.93 24.62 -10.79
CA ARG A 155 -9.30 25.79 -9.94
C ARG A 155 -8.18 26.82 -9.91
N PRO A 156 -8.49 28.09 -9.59
CA PRO A 156 -7.47 29.10 -9.35
C PRO A 156 -6.45 28.65 -8.30
N GLY A 157 -5.16 28.68 -8.67
CA GLY A 157 -4.04 28.30 -7.81
C GLY A 157 -3.64 26.82 -7.87
N GLU A 158 -4.39 25.95 -8.54
CA GLU A 158 -3.95 24.59 -8.85
C GLU A 158 -2.97 24.61 -10.04
N VAL A 159 -2.06 23.64 -10.10
CA VAL A 159 -1.04 23.49 -11.14
C VAL A 159 -1.18 22.10 -11.77
N ASP A 160 -1.35 22.08 -13.09
CA ASP A 160 -1.39 20.84 -13.87
C ASP A 160 -0.06 20.07 -13.77
N GLY A 161 -0.14 18.74 -13.69
CA GLY A 161 1.03 17.89 -13.47
C GLY A 161 1.52 17.85 -12.02
N LYS A 162 0.94 18.64 -11.11
CA LYS A 162 1.32 18.70 -9.70
C LYS A 162 0.16 18.38 -8.77
N ASP A 163 -0.94 19.12 -8.90
CA ASP A 163 -2.12 18.92 -8.03
C ASP A 163 -3.01 17.80 -8.58
N TYR A 164 -3.22 17.83 -9.90
CA TYR A 164 -3.88 16.80 -10.71
C TYR A 164 -3.27 16.82 -12.12
N LEU A 165 -3.51 15.75 -12.89
CA LEU A 165 -3.47 15.82 -14.35
C LEU A 165 -4.86 16.23 -14.83
N PHE A 166 -5.01 17.47 -15.24
CA PHE A 166 -6.26 18.00 -15.75
C PHE A 166 -6.41 17.60 -17.21
N VAL A 167 -7.31 16.66 -17.46
CA VAL A 167 -7.61 16.15 -18.81
C VAL A 167 -9.06 16.46 -19.16
N THR A 168 -9.38 16.49 -20.45
CA THR A 168 -10.77 16.55 -20.89
C THR A 168 -11.51 15.25 -20.53
N LYS A 169 -12.84 15.30 -20.53
CA LYS A 169 -13.65 14.10 -20.30
C LYS A 169 -13.40 13.04 -21.39
N GLU A 170 -13.27 13.48 -22.62
CA GLU A 170 -13.01 12.64 -23.79
C GLU A 170 -11.66 11.94 -23.67
N GLU A 171 -10.60 12.67 -23.28
CA GLU A 171 -9.29 12.09 -23.01
C GLU A 171 -9.35 11.10 -21.84
N PHE A 172 -10.04 11.44 -20.74
CA PHE A 172 -10.18 10.54 -19.60
C PHE A 172 -10.85 9.22 -20.00
N LEU A 173 -11.92 9.27 -20.79
CA LEU A 173 -12.60 8.08 -21.29
C LEU A 173 -11.67 7.25 -22.20
N SER A 174 -10.86 7.90 -23.04
CA SER A 174 -9.85 7.20 -23.84
C SER A 174 -8.80 6.51 -22.97
N MET A 175 -8.37 7.11 -21.85
CA MET A 175 -7.46 6.46 -20.89
C MET A 175 -8.09 5.20 -20.28
N ILE A 176 -9.40 5.20 -20.01
CA ILE A 176 -10.12 4.00 -19.55
C ILE A 176 -10.11 2.93 -20.64
N GLU A 177 -10.47 3.28 -21.88
CA GLU A 177 -10.51 2.35 -23.02
C GLU A 177 -9.15 1.69 -23.30
N ARG A 178 -8.06 2.42 -23.05
CA ARG A 178 -6.68 1.94 -23.21
C ARG A 178 -6.11 1.22 -21.97
N ASP A 179 -6.91 1.00 -20.92
CA ASP A 179 -6.48 0.37 -19.66
C ASP A 179 -5.26 1.08 -19.00
N GLU A 180 -5.19 2.41 -19.12
CA GLU A 180 -4.07 3.22 -18.62
C GLU A 180 -4.22 3.61 -17.14
N LEU A 181 -5.41 3.38 -16.55
CA LEU A 181 -5.74 3.76 -15.18
C LEU A 181 -5.79 2.52 -14.29
N LEU A 182 -5.04 2.54 -13.18
CA LEU A 182 -5.06 1.48 -12.17
C LEU A 182 -6.44 1.41 -11.50
N GLU A 183 -6.98 2.57 -11.14
CA GLU A 183 -8.29 2.74 -10.55
C GLU A 183 -8.90 4.02 -11.13
N HIS A 184 -10.22 4.03 -11.31
CA HIS A 184 -10.96 5.22 -11.70
C HIS A 184 -12.40 5.19 -11.19
N ALA A 185 -12.93 6.37 -10.89
CA ALA A 185 -14.28 6.55 -10.39
C ALA A 185 -14.87 7.92 -10.78
N LEU A 186 -16.20 8.02 -10.71
CA LEU A 186 -16.92 9.29 -10.83
C LEU A 186 -17.17 9.87 -9.42
N VAL A 187 -16.45 10.93 -9.08
CA VAL A 187 -16.45 11.53 -7.74
C VAL A 187 -17.03 12.95 -7.83
N TYR A 188 -18.20 13.14 -7.22
CA TYR A 188 -18.96 14.42 -7.27
C TYR A 188 -19.27 14.92 -8.70
N GLY A 189 -19.38 14.00 -9.67
CA GLY A 189 -19.70 14.33 -11.06
C GLY A 189 -18.49 14.49 -11.98
N ASP A 190 -17.27 14.48 -11.43
CA ASP A 190 -16.03 14.52 -12.19
C ASP A 190 -15.33 13.16 -12.16
N TYR A 191 -14.70 12.76 -13.27
CA TYR A 191 -13.86 11.57 -13.29
C TYR A 191 -12.56 11.81 -12.54
N LYS A 192 -12.10 10.78 -11.83
CA LYS A 192 -10.80 10.71 -11.19
C LYS A 192 -10.18 9.35 -11.43
N GLY A 193 -8.87 9.30 -11.65
CA GLY A 193 -8.18 8.03 -11.85
C GLY A 193 -6.68 8.10 -11.62
N ILE A 194 -6.09 6.94 -11.39
CA ILE A 194 -4.68 6.77 -11.03
C ILE A 194 -3.91 6.24 -12.24
N PRO A 195 -3.05 7.03 -12.89
CA PRO A 195 -2.31 6.57 -14.07
C PRO A 195 -1.29 5.48 -13.75
N LYS A 196 -1.37 4.33 -14.43
CA LYS A 196 -0.42 3.21 -14.26
C LYS A 196 1.01 3.60 -14.65
N GLN A 197 1.17 4.46 -15.65
CA GLN A 197 2.48 4.84 -16.16
C GLN A 197 3.35 5.51 -15.09
N GLN A 198 2.79 6.46 -14.31
CA GLN A 198 3.52 7.10 -13.21
C GLN A 198 3.99 6.08 -12.17
N ILE A 199 3.17 5.08 -11.87
CA ILE A 199 3.52 4.04 -10.91
C ILE A 199 4.71 3.24 -11.42
N ARG A 200 4.63 2.74 -12.67
CA ARG A 200 5.71 1.93 -13.29
C ARG A 200 7.02 2.72 -13.36
N ASP A 201 6.97 3.93 -13.90
CA ASP A 201 8.17 4.76 -14.14
C ASP A 201 8.97 5.06 -12.86
N TYR A 202 8.29 5.23 -11.73
CA TYR A 202 8.94 5.54 -10.46
C TYR A 202 9.30 4.28 -9.66
N MET A 203 8.51 3.22 -9.75
CA MET A 203 8.88 1.93 -9.17
C MET A 203 10.15 1.35 -9.82
N ASP A 204 10.29 1.47 -11.14
CA ASP A 204 11.49 1.03 -11.86
C ASP A 204 12.75 1.80 -11.44
N LYS A 205 12.59 3.02 -10.91
CA LYS A 205 13.66 3.84 -10.33
C LYS A 205 13.89 3.54 -8.84
N GLY A 206 13.16 2.62 -8.24
CA GLY A 206 13.28 2.23 -6.84
C GLY A 206 12.47 3.10 -5.85
N PHE A 207 11.55 3.94 -6.33
CA PHE A 207 10.77 4.84 -5.46
C PHE A 207 9.55 4.14 -4.88
N ASP A 208 9.28 4.36 -3.58
CA ASP A 208 7.99 4.02 -3.00
C ASP A 208 6.90 4.94 -3.56
N ILE A 209 5.73 4.37 -3.80
CA ILE A 209 4.61 5.04 -4.44
C ILE A 209 3.57 5.40 -3.40
N VAL A 210 3.12 6.65 -3.36
CA VAL A 210 2.04 7.11 -2.48
C VAL A 210 0.82 7.45 -3.33
N LEU A 211 -0.28 6.74 -3.03
CA LEU A 211 -1.60 6.95 -3.61
C LEU A 211 -2.50 7.61 -2.57
N ARG A 212 -3.15 8.72 -2.93
CA ARG A 212 -4.17 9.39 -2.11
C ARG A 212 -5.54 9.15 -2.70
N VAL A 213 -6.37 8.40 -1.99
CA VAL A 213 -7.73 8.06 -2.41
C VAL A 213 -8.75 8.32 -1.29
N ASP A 214 -10.03 8.29 -1.64
CA ASP A 214 -11.11 8.20 -0.65
C ASP A 214 -11.33 6.73 -0.23
N ILE A 215 -12.41 6.46 0.51
CA ILE A 215 -12.72 5.11 1.01
C ILE A 215 -13.11 4.17 -0.14
N GLN A 216 -13.85 4.68 -1.13
CA GLN A 216 -14.30 3.87 -2.26
C GLN A 216 -13.12 3.48 -3.14
N GLY A 217 -12.25 4.44 -3.48
CA GLY A 217 -11.01 4.17 -4.20
C GLY A 217 -10.09 3.21 -3.44
N ALA A 218 -10.00 3.34 -2.11
CA ALA A 218 -9.23 2.39 -1.29
C ALA A 218 -9.78 0.96 -1.37
N ALA A 219 -11.11 0.77 -1.32
CA ALA A 219 -11.73 -0.54 -1.46
C ALA A 219 -11.49 -1.15 -2.86
N THR A 220 -11.55 -0.34 -3.91
CA THR A 220 -11.23 -0.76 -5.27
C THR A 220 -9.76 -1.18 -5.39
N LEU A 221 -8.84 -0.35 -4.90
CA LEU A 221 -7.41 -0.67 -4.88
C LEU A 221 -7.11 -1.91 -4.04
N ARG A 222 -7.82 -2.14 -2.93
CA ARG A 222 -7.69 -3.37 -2.14
C ARG A 222 -8.07 -4.59 -2.96
N SER A 223 -9.09 -4.50 -3.80
CA SER A 223 -9.51 -5.60 -4.69
C SER A 223 -8.50 -5.87 -5.80
N ILE A 224 -7.80 -4.83 -6.27
CA ILE A 224 -6.81 -4.93 -7.37
C ILE A 224 -5.44 -5.37 -6.85
N LEU A 225 -4.94 -4.72 -5.79
CA LEU A 225 -3.59 -4.87 -5.26
C LEU A 225 -3.52 -5.86 -4.09
N GLY A 226 -4.63 -6.17 -3.43
CA GLY A 226 -4.69 -7.11 -2.32
C GLY A 226 -3.69 -6.81 -1.21
N ASN A 227 -2.85 -7.79 -0.91
CA ASN A 227 -1.80 -7.71 0.11
C ASN A 227 -0.49 -7.12 -0.42
N SER A 228 -0.39 -6.81 -1.72
CA SER A 228 0.81 -6.24 -2.32
C SER A 228 0.99 -4.76 -1.97
N ALA A 229 -0.07 -4.04 -1.63
CA ALA A 229 -0.01 -2.63 -1.22
C ALA A 229 -0.33 -2.42 0.27
N VAL A 230 0.31 -1.43 0.89
CA VAL A 230 0.15 -1.06 2.31
C VAL A 230 -0.98 -0.05 2.44
N PHE A 231 -2.02 -0.37 3.19
CA PHE A 231 -3.18 0.51 3.36
C PHE A 231 -3.12 1.24 4.71
N ILE A 232 -3.04 2.57 4.66
CA ILE A 232 -2.95 3.43 5.84
C ILE A 232 -4.21 4.30 5.93
N PHE A 233 -4.92 4.19 7.05
CA PHE A 233 -6.08 5.00 7.37
C PHE A 233 -5.69 6.14 8.32
N LEU A 234 -5.79 7.38 7.85
CA LEU A 234 -5.58 8.56 8.69
C LEU A 234 -6.85 8.87 9.48
N VAL A 235 -6.70 9.15 10.78
CA VAL A 235 -7.78 9.61 11.67
C VAL A 235 -7.44 10.92 12.35
N ALA A 236 -8.45 11.69 12.76
CA ALA A 236 -8.24 12.79 13.68
C ALA A 236 -8.15 12.25 15.11
N GLU A 237 -7.59 13.04 16.03
CA GLU A 237 -7.52 12.68 17.46
C GLU A 237 -8.90 12.49 18.10
N SER A 238 -9.90 13.22 17.59
CA SER A 238 -11.29 13.05 17.97
C SER A 238 -12.22 13.47 16.83
N GLU A 239 -13.48 13.05 16.92
CA GLU A 239 -14.52 13.53 16.02
C GLU A 239 -14.70 15.06 16.13
N GLU A 240 -14.64 15.61 17.35
CA GLU A 240 -14.75 17.04 17.58
C GLU A 240 -13.64 17.81 16.83
N THR A 241 -12.40 17.32 16.89
CA THR A 241 -11.28 17.90 16.14
C THR A 241 -11.51 17.84 14.63
N LEU A 242 -12.08 16.73 14.12
CA LEU A 242 -12.42 16.61 12.71
C LEU A 242 -13.49 17.63 12.30
N VAL A 243 -14.55 17.78 13.10
CA VAL A 243 -15.62 18.76 12.89
C VAL A 243 -15.06 20.18 12.92
N LYS A 244 -14.21 20.52 13.91
CA LYS A 244 -13.53 21.83 13.99
C LYS A 244 -12.73 22.12 12.72
N ARG A 245 -11.99 21.15 12.19
CA ARG A 245 -11.24 21.29 10.93
C ARG A 245 -12.15 21.52 9.72
N LEU A 246 -13.31 20.87 9.67
CA LEU A 246 -14.30 21.07 8.61
C LEU A 246 -14.93 22.47 8.68
N VAL A 247 -15.31 22.92 9.88
CA VAL A 247 -15.86 24.27 10.13
C VAL A 247 -14.85 25.36 9.78
N ALA A 248 -13.59 25.19 10.18
CA ALA A 248 -12.53 26.20 9.98
C ALA A 248 -12.27 26.52 8.51
N ARG A 249 -12.60 25.61 7.58
CA ARG A 249 -12.43 25.86 6.14
C ARG A 249 -13.36 26.96 5.60
N LYS A 250 -14.45 27.33 6.30
CA LYS A 250 -15.33 28.49 6.02
C LYS A 250 -15.82 28.66 4.56
N THR A 251 -15.76 27.62 3.74
CA THR A 251 -16.03 27.70 2.29
C THR A 251 -17.39 27.13 1.89
N GLU A 252 -18.21 26.68 2.84
CA GLU A 252 -19.38 25.83 2.56
C GLU A 252 -20.60 26.26 3.40
N THR A 253 -21.81 25.98 2.90
CA THR A 253 -23.06 26.24 3.64
C THR A 253 -23.23 25.26 4.81
N ALA A 254 -24.13 25.56 5.74
CA ALA A 254 -24.41 24.70 6.88
C ALA A 254 -24.88 23.29 6.45
N GLU A 255 -25.65 23.20 5.37
CA GLU A 255 -26.17 21.95 4.81
C GLU A 255 -25.04 21.09 4.23
N MET A 256 -24.12 21.70 3.48
CA MET A 256 -22.94 21.02 2.94
C MET A 256 -22.03 20.50 4.05
N LEU A 257 -21.86 21.29 5.12
CA LEU A 257 -21.06 20.88 6.28
C LEU A 257 -21.67 19.66 6.98
N LEU A 258 -23.00 19.63 7.19
CA LEU A 258 -23.69 18.47 7.76
C LEU A 258 -23.47 17.20 6.94
N VAL A 259 -23.57 17.31 5.61
CA VAL A 259 -23.29 16.19 4.70
C VAL A 259 -21.85 15.70 4.88
N ARG A 260 -20.86 16.60 4.95
CA ARG A 260 -19.46 16.20 5.15
C ARG A 260 -19.21 15.53 6.49
N ILE A 261 -19.82 16.01 7.57
CA ILE A 261 -19.72 15.40 8.90
C ILE A 261 -20.33 13.99 8.89
N ALA A 262 -21.53 13.84 8.31
CA ALA A 262 -22.18 12.54 8.17
C ALA A 262 -21.33 11.56 7.33
N THR A 263 -20.79 12.02 6.20
CA THR A 263 -19.87 11.24 5.37
C THR A 263 -18.63 10.83 6.17
N ALA A 264 -17.98 11.76 6.87
CA ALA A 264 -16.78 11.46 7.66
C ALA A 264 -17.03 10.39 8.73
N ARG A 265 -18.20 10.41 9.40
CA ARG A 265 -18.60 9.37 10.35
C ARG A 265 -18.75 8.00 9.69
N GLU A 266 -19.32 7.95 8.48
CA GLU A 266 -19.44 6.71 7.73
C GLU A 266 -18.08 6.19 7.29
N GLU A 267 -17.20 7.07 6.77
CA GLU A 267 -15.85 6.73 6.33
C GLU A 267 -15.02 6.07 7.45
N VAL A 268 -15.17 6.51 8.70
CA VAL A 268 -14.47 5.92 9.86
C VAL A 268 -14.85 4.46 10.12
N ARG A 269 -16.07 4.02 9.73
CA ARG A 269 -16.50 2.62 9.90
C ARG A 269 -15.73 1.63 9.03
N HIS A 270 -15.09 2.13 7.97
CA HIS A 270 -14.25 1.34 7.07
C HIS A 270 -12.81 1.17 7.56
N LEU A 271 -12.44 1.72 8.72
CA LEU A 271 -11.09 1.60 9.29
C LEU A 271 -10.56 0.16 9.33
N LYS A 272 -11.44 -0.82 9.59
CA LYS A 272 -11.10 -2.25 9.65
C LYS A 272 -10.60 -2.85 8.33
N GLU A 273 -10.74 -2.14 7.21
CA GLU A 273 -10.31 -2.58 5.87
C GLU A 273 -8.85 -2.20 5.57
N PHE A 274 -8.20 -1.45 6.47
CA PHE A 274 -6.85 -0.94 6.34
C PHE A 274 -5.85 -1.73 7.19
N ASP A 275 -4.59 -1.74 6.77
CA ASP A 275 -3.51 -2.45 7.47
C ASP A 275 -3.08 -1.67 8.73
N TYR A 276 -3.09 -0.34 8.64
CA TYR A 276 -2.62 0.57 9.69
C TYR A 276 -3.60 1.73 9.90
N VAL A 277 -3.71 2.19 11.15
CA VAL A 277 -4.34 3.46 11.50
C VAL A 277 -3.28 4.43 12.01
N VAL A 278 -3.35 5.68 11.57
CA VAL A 278 -2.41 6.74 11.98
C VAL A 278 -3.19 7.99 12.37
N THR A 279 -3.01 8.43 13.61
CA THR A 279 -3.69 9.61 14.15
C THR A 279 -2.96 10.90 13.78
N ASN A 280 -3.62 11.76 13.01
CA ASN A 280 -3.16 13.11 12.70
C ASN A 280 -3.72 14.13 13.72
N ALA A 281 -3.10 14.20 14.88
CA ALA A 281 -3.46 15.12 15.95
C ALA A 281 -3.05 16.57 15.62
N GLU A 282 -3.78 17.54 16.19
CA GLU A 282 -3.51 18.96 15.94
C GLU A 282 -2.13 19.37 16.46
N GLY A 283 -1.38 20.12 15.65
CA GLY A 283 -0.01 20.53 15.97
C GLY A 283 1.03 19.40 15.99
N LYS A 284 0.67 18.15 15.63
CA LYS A 284 1.54 16.97 15.70
C LYS A 284 1.80 16.34 14.33
N LEU A 285 1.89 17.17 13.28
CA LEU A 285 2.11 16.70 11.90
C LEU A 285 3.40 15.88 11.78
N ASP A 286 4.52 16.35 12.34
CA ASP A 286 5.79 15.63 12.26
C ASP A 286 5.75 14.25 12.95
N ASN A 287 5.05 14.14 14.10
CA ASN A 287 4.86 12.84 14.76
C ASN A 287 4.03 11.88 13.91
N THR A 288 3.02 12.42 13.22
CA THR A 288 2.16 11.66 12.31
C THR A 288 2.98 11.10 11.14
N VAL A 289 3.82 11.94 10.53
CA VAL A 289 4.70 11.56 9.42
C VAL A 289 5.74 10.54 9.88
N LYS A 290 6.37 10.76 11.04
CA LYS A 290 7.34 9.80 11.61
C LYS A 290 6.74 8.40 11.81
N LEU A 291 5.46 8.32 12.18
CA LEU A 291 4.76 7.03 12.29
C LEU A 291 4.56 6.38 10.91
N VAL A 292 4.23 7.16 9.88
CA VAL A 292 4.16 6.66 8.50
C VAL A 292 5.52 6.17 8.01
N GLU A 293 6.61 6.89 8.27
CA GLU A 293 7.97 6.44 7.96
C GLU A 293 8.32 5.12 8.66
N SER A 294 7.95 5.00 9.94
CA SER A 294 8.16 3.77 10.72
C SER A 294 7.40 2.59 10.12
N ILE A 295 6.19 2.81 9.59
CA ILE A 295 5.41 1.79 8.89
C ILE A 295 6.12 1.36 7.61
N ILE A 296 6.63 2.32 6.80
CA ILE A 296 7.37 2.03 5.57
C ILE A 296 8.62 1.19 5.89
N ASP A 297 9.39 1.60 6.90
CA ASP A 297 10.62 0.90 7.29
C ASP A 297 10.32 -0.52 7.80
N ALA A 298 9.26 -0.68 8.61
CA ALA A 298 8.83 -1.99 9.08
C ALA A 298 8.36 -2.91 7.94
N GLU A 299 7.62 -2.38 6.95
CA GLU A 299 7.18 -3.13 5.78
C GLU A 299 8.36 -3.55 4.89
N LYS A 300 9.36 -2.67 4.72
CA LYS A 300 10.60 -2.98 3.97
C LYS A 300 11.50 -3.99 4.68
N ALA A 301 11.43 -4.07 6.01
CA ALA A 301 12.19 -5.01 6.83
C ALA A 301 11.59 -6.42 6.88
N LYS A 302 10.39 -6.66 6.33
CA LYS A 302 9.79 -8.00 6.30
C LYS A 302 10.66 -8.98 5.49
N VAL A 303 10.78 -10.21 6.00
CA VAL A 303 11.44 -11.32 5.27
C VAL A 303 10.67 -11.65 3.99
N HIS A 304 9.34 -11.80 4.12
CA HIS A 304 8.43 -11.98 3.00
C HIS A 304 7.96 -10.60 2.54
N ARG A 305 8.76 -9.99 1.66
CA ARG A 305 8.49 -8.65 1.14
C ARG A 305 7.28 -8.66 0.20
N ARG A 306 6.55 -7.56 0.21
CA ARG A 306 5.46 -7.32 -0.74
C ARG A 306 6.04 -7.23 -2.16
N ASN A 307 5.34 -7.81 -3.13
CA ASN A 307 5.68 -7.72 -4.54
C ASN A 307 4.43 -7.22 -5.28
N VAL A 308 4.59 -6.11 -5.99
CA VAL A 308 3.51 -5.43 -6.69
C VAL A 308 3.79 -5.55 -8.19
N GLN A 309 2.78 -5.96 -8.95
CA GLN A 309 2.78 -5.93 -10.41
C GLN A 309 1.66 -4.99 -10.88
N ILE A 310 1.98 -4.10 -11.82
CA ILE A 310 1.13 -3.00 -12.29
C ILE A 310 1.03 -3.02 -13.81
#